data_AF-A0A081B7X4-F1
#
_entry.id   AF-A0A081B7X4-F1
#
_cell.length_a   1.000
_cell.length_b   1.000
_cell.length_c   1.000
_cell.angle_alpha   90.00
_cell.angle_beta   90.00
_cell.angle_gamma   90.00
#
_symmetry.space_group_name_H-M   'P 1'
#
loop_
_entity.id
_entity.type
_entity.pdbx_description
1 polymer ?
#
loop_
_entity_poly.entity_id
_entity_poly.type
_entity_poly.pdbx_seq_one_letter_code
_entity_poly.pdbx_strand_id
1 'polypeptide(L)'
;MKRRSFLAGAGLMAASAATLPAPAIAANVKRLKMVTTWPKNFPGMGVSAERLAARIKAMTDGEIDIKVYAATELVPPLQAFDTVSSGGAEIYHGAEYYWQGKSPAFNFFTTVPFGMTANEINAWIYHGGGQELWDELSAQFNIKPFMASNTGVQMGGWFRKEIKTLEDFKGLRIRMPGLGGEVMRRLGAAAVTMAGNEIYQALQNGTIEATEWVGPWNDMAFGFHQVAEYYYWPGFHEPGPALAVGFNLDVFNGLTPSQKAAVEAACAAENDYTLAEFNYYNAKALQTLITEHKVKLSRFSPEILAEFRRLSAEVVEEAGNTDELTKRIYESYKASLALSREWTKIADQGFVEARQGVALD
;
A
#
# COMPACT_ATOMS: atom_id res chain seq x y z
N MET A 1 -24.54 -75.76 11.98
CA MET A 1 -25.09 -74.39 11.89
C MET A 1 -25.70 -73.99 13.22
N LYS A 2 -25.36 -72.77 13.68
CA LYS A 2 -26.01 -71.95 14.73
C LYS A 2 -25.89 -72.43 16.19
N ARG A 3 -24.74 -72.08 16.78
CA ARG A 3 -24.57 -71.75 18.21
C ARG A 3 -25.31 -70.43 18.50
N ARG A 4 -26.48 -70.48 19.14
CA ARG A 4 -27.08 -69.35 19.87
C ARG A 4 -27.94 -69.89 21.01
N SER A 5 -28.03 -69.06 22.06
CA SER A 5 -28.83 -69.15 23.28
C SER A 5 -28.46 -70.23 24.28
N PHE A 6 -27.66 -69.88 25.30
CA PHE A 6 -28.18 -69.66 26.67
C PHE A 6 -27.02 -69.40 27.65
N LEU A 7 -26.75 -68.12 27.96
CA LEU A 7 -26.18 -67.58 29.22
C LEU A 7 -26.52 -66.08 29.14
N ALA A 8 -27.61 -65.53 29.69
CA ALA A 8 -27.98 -65.44 31.11
C ALA A 8 -26.83 -64.88 31.97
N GLY A 9 -26.80 -63.56 32.15
CA GLY A 9 -25.85 -62.86 33.01
C GLY A 9 -25.73 -61.37 32.70
N ALA A 10 -26.82 -60.62 32.82
CA ALA A 10 -26.84 -59.17 32.65
C ALA A 10 -26.09 -58.48 33.81
N GLY A 11 -24.84 -58.10 33.58
CA GLY A 11 -24.11 -57.12 34.37
C GLY A 11 -24.05 -55.79 33.63
N LEU A 12 -25.13 -55.00 33.69
CA LEU A 12 -25.14 -53.61 33.21
C LEU A 12 -24.46 -52.72 34.26
N MET A 13 -23.14 -52.67 34.22
CA MET A 13 -22.39 -51.52 34.74
C MET A 13 -22.42 -50.44 33.65
N ALA A 14 -23.43 -49.57 33.72
CA ALA A 14 -23.44 -48.35 32.94
C ALA A 14 -22.28 -47.46 33.39
N ALA A 15 -21.16 -47.53 32.67
CA ALA A 15 -20.14 -46.50 32.75
C ALA A 15 -20.75 -45.21 32.17
N SER A 16 -21.29 -44.38 33.04
CA SER A 16 -21.62 -42.99 32.72
C SER A 16 -20.31 -42.31 32.33
N ALA A 17 -20.04 -42.23 31.03
CA ALA A 17 -19.05 -41.31 30.50
C ALA A 17 -19.57 -39.91 30.84
N ALA A 18 -19.08 -39.36 31.95
CA ALA A 18 -19.28 -37.96 32.27
C ALA A 18 -18.61 -37.18 31.13
N THR A 19 -19.42 -36.70 30.18
CA THR A 19 -19.02 -35.64 29.26
C THR A 19 -18.84 -34.40 30.12
N LEU A 20 -17.65 -34.27 30.71
CA LEU A 20 -17.22 -33.01 31.29
C LEU A 20 -17.38 -31.96 30.18
N PRO A 21 -18.23 -30.93 30.36
CA PRO A 21 -18.25 -29.84 29.40
C PRO A 21 -16.83 -29.28 29.38
N ALA A 22 -16.20 -29.31 28.20
CA ALA A 22 -14.93 -28.63 28.00
C ALA A 22 -15.10 -27.20 28.53
N PRO A 23 -14.23 -26.72 29.42
CA PRO A 23 -14.37 -25.37 29.94
C PRO A 23 -14.43 -24.44 28.73
N ALA A 24 -15.53 -23.69 28.63
CA ALA A 24 -15.60 -22.57 27.72
C ALA A 24 -14.53 -21.59 28.22
N ILE A 25 -13.31 -21.70 27.67
CA ILE A 25 -12.30 -20.67 27.81
C ILE A 25 -12.98 -19.43 27.24
N ALA A 26 -13.30 -18.48 28.10
CA ALA A 26 -13.74 -17.18 27.65
C ALA A 26 -12.60 -16.66 26.76
N ALA A 27 -12.78 -16.73 25.44
CA ALA A 27 -11.82 -16.20 24.50
C ALA A 27 -11.64 -14.73 24.89
N ASN A 28 -10.43 -14.35 25.30
CA ASN A 28 -10.13 -12.99 25.70
C ASN A 28 -10.03 -12.15 24.42
N VAL A 29 -11.19 -11.88 23.81
CA VAL A 29 -11.29 -11.23 22.50
C VAL A 29 -10.74 -9.81 22.61
N LYS A 30 -9.64 -9.56 21.92
CA LYS A 30 -9.04 -8.24 21.74
C LYS A 30 -9.84 -7.52 20.67
N ARG A 31 -10.60 -6.50 21.08
CA ARG A 31 -11.34 -5.62 20.16
C ARG A 31 -10.47 -4.43 19.81
N LEU A 32 -10.06 -4.32 18.56
CA LEU A 32 -9.15 -3.29 18.06
C LEU A 32 -9.87 -2.39 17.05
N LYS A 33 -9.45 -1.14 16.95
CA LYS A 33 -9.92 -0.16 15.98
C LYS A 33 -8.82 0.08 14.95
N MET A 34 -9.18 -0.06 13.68
CA MET A 34 -8.32 0.33 12.56
C MET A 34 -8.87 1.62 11.93
N VAL A 35 -8.06 2.67 11.86
CA VAL A 35 -8.39 3.91 11.14
C VAL A 35 -7.71 3.93 9.78
N THR A 36 -8.44 4.23 8.71
CA THR A 36 -7.86 4.23 7.36
C THR A 36 -7.76 5.62 6.76
N THR A 37 -6.83 5.79 5.83
CA THR A 37 -6.71 7.01 5.01
C THR A 37 -7.67 7.01 3.81
N TRP A 38 -8.49 5.97 3.66
CA TRP A 38 -9.27 5.70 2.44
C TRP A 38 -10.77 5.90 2.65
N PRO A 39 -11.53 6.34 1.63
CA PRO A 39 -12.98 6.35 1.70
C PRO A 39 -13.57 4.95 1.94
N LYS A 40 -14.77 4.91 2.51
CA LYS A 40 -15.48 3.66 2.76
C LYS A 40 -15.73 2.93 1.43
N ASN A 41 -15.50 1.61 1.42
CA ASN A 41 -15.67 0.75 0.25
C ASN A 41 -14.85 1.19 -0.98
N PHE A 42 -13.77 1.96 -0.80
CA PHE A 42 -12.94 2.39 -1.91
C PHE A 42 -12.25 1.17 -2.57
N PRO A 43 -12.31 1.02 -3.91
CA PRO A 43 -11.76 -0.16 -4.58
C PRO A 43 -10.27 -0.35 -4.33
N GLY A 44 -9.84 -1.59 -4.08
CA GLY A 44 -8.48 -1.91 -3.67
C GLY A 44 -8.27 -1.55 -2.21
N MET A 45 -7.71 -0.38 -1.92
CA MET A 45 -7.22 0.01 -0.59
C MET A 45 -8.28 0.00 0.53
N GLY A 46 -9.48 0.52 0.27
CA GLY A 46 -10.57 0.54 1.27
C GLY A 46 -11.09 -0.86 1.57
N VAL A 47 -11.27 -1.68 0.54
CA VAL A 47 -11.68 -3.08 0.67
C VAL A 47 -10.57 -3.95 1.29
N SER A 48 -9.30 -3.64 1.00
CA SER A 48 -8.13 -4.34 1.51
C SER A 48 -8.03 -4.24 3.04
N ALA A 49 -8.28 -3.06 3.62
CA ALA A 49 -8.32 -2.88 5.07
C ALA A 49 -9.38 -3.78 5.76
N GLU A 50 -10.59 -3.85 5.20
CA GLU A 50 -11.68 -4.71 5.71
C GLU A 50 -11.35 -6.20 5.53
N ARG A 51 -10.74 -6.57 4.40
CA ARG A 51 -10.32 -7.94 4.10
C ARG A 51 -9.19 -8.39 5.03
N LEU A 52 -8.24 -7.51 5.33
CA LEU A 52 -7.19 -7.74 6.32
C LEU A 52 -7.78 -8.00 7.71
N ALA A 53 -8.69 -7.13 8.16
CA ALA A 53 -9.38 -7.29 9.44
C ALA A 53 -10.12 -8.65 9.53
N ALA A 54 -10.85 -9.03 8.48
CA ALA A 54 -11.54 -10.31 8.40
C ALA A 54 -10.57 -11.50 8.40
N ARG A 55 -9.43 -11.39 7.69
CA ARG A 55 -8.39 -12.43 7.62
C ARG A 55 -7.74 -12.65 8.98
N ILE A 56 -7.36 -11.58 9.68
CA ILE A 56 -6.78 -11.66 11.04
C ILE A 56 -7.77 -12.33 12.00
N LYS A 57 -9.05 -11.93 11.94
CA LYS A 57 -10.10 -12.55 12.76
C LYS A 57 -10.22 -14.05 12.50
N ALA A 58 -10.23 -14.46 11.23
CA ALA A 58 -10.31 -15.88 10.86
C ALA A 58 -9.07 -16.67 11.30
N MET A 59 -7.87 -16.12 11.12
CA MET A 59 -6.60 -16.78 11.48
C MET A 59 -6.37 -16.89 12.98
N THR A 60 -7.13 -16.14 13.79
CA THR A 60 -7.04 -16.13 15.25
C THR A 60 -8.27 -16.75 15.92
N ASP A 61 -9.11 -17.46 15.16
CA ASP A 61 -10.38 -18.02 15.66
C ASP A 61 -11.25 -16.99 16.42
N GLY A 62 -11.19 -15.72 15.99
CA GLY A 62 -11.93 -14.63 16.58
C GLY A 62 -11.31 -14.01 17.84
N GLU A 63 -10.10 -14.41 18.26
CA GLU A 63 -9.40 -13.80 19.39
C GLU A 63 -9.01 -12.34 19.12
N ILE A 64 -8.80 -11.98 17.85
CA ILE A 64 -8.62 -10.58 17.43
C ILE A 64 -9.82 -10.18 16.57
N ASP A 65 -10.54 -9.15 17.01
CA ASP A 65 -11.69 -8.58 16.31
C ASP A 65 -11.39 -7.11 15.99
N ILE A 66 -11.13 -6.82 14.71
CA ILE A 66 -10.77 -5.49 14.25
C ILE A 66 -12.01 -4.82 13.63
N LYS A 67 -12.39 -3.67 14.17
CA LYS A 67 -13.37 -2.77 13.56
C LYS A 67 -12.66 -1.71 12.75
N VAL A 68 -12.92 -1.68 11.44
CA VAL A 68 -12.38 -0.68 10.52
C VAL A 68 -13.25 0.57 10.53
N TYR A 69 -12.59 1.73 10.53
CA TYR A 69 -13.18 3.06 10.39
C TYR A 69 -12.57 3.70 9.16
N ALA A 70 -13.42 4.02 8.18
CA ALA A 70 -12.99 4.70 6.96
C ALA A 70 -12.52 6.13 7.25
N ALA A 71 -11.86 6.75 6.26
CA ALA A 71 -11.53 8.16 6.24
C ALA A 71 -12.67 9.01 6.80
N THR A 72 -12.37 9.87 7.78
CA THR A 72 -13.30 10.79 8.46
C THR A 72 -14.39 10.17 9.35
N GLU A 73 -14.54 8.84 9.41
CA GLU A 73 -15.51 8.21 10.33
C GLU A 73 -15.07 8.31 11.80
N LEU A 74 -13.77 8.30 12.08
CA LEU A 74 -13.22 8.44 13.44
C LEU A 74 -12.22 9.59 13.55
N VAL A 75 -11.32 9.73 12.57
CA VAL A 75 -10.30 10.78 12.53
C VAL A 75 -10.09 11.29 11.10
N PRO A 76 -9.60 12.53 10.91
CA PRO A 76 -9.12 13.00 9.61
C PRO A 76 -8.06 12.05 9.04
N PRO A 77 -8.07 11.73 7.73
CA PRO A 77 -7.21 10.71 7.13
C PRO A 77 -5.73 10.87 7.49
N LEU A 78 -5.19 12.08 7.32
CA LEU A 78 -3.76 12.34 7.54
C LEU A 78 -3.36 12.31 9.03
N GLN A 79 -4.32 12.27 9.96
CA GLN A 79 -4.08 12.12 11.41
C GLN A 79 -4.08 10.66 11.88
N ALA A 80 -4.27 9.68 10.98
CA ALA A 80 -4.34 8.26 11.32
C ALA A 80 -3.09 7.77 12.08
N PHE A 81 -1.88 8.14 11.63
CA PHE A 81 -0.63 7.77 12.28
C PHE A 81 -0.53 8.34 13.71
N ASP A 82 -0.80 9.63 13.89
CA ASP A 82 -0.75 10.27 15.21
C ASP A 82 -1.75 9.64 16.18
N THR A 83 -2.94 9.32 15.68
CA THR A 83 -3.99 8.66 16.46
C THR A 83 -3.55 7.30 16.97
N VAL A 84 -2.80 6.53 16.18
CA VAL A 84 -2.31 5.20 16.59
C VAL A 84 -1.06 5.30 17.45
N SER A 85 -0.15 6.19 17.10
CA SER A 85 1.06 6.50 17.87
C SER A 85 0.71 6.86 19.32
N SER A 86 -0.35 7.67 19.52
CA SER A 86 -0.83 8.08 20.84
C SER A 86 -1.79 7.08 21.53
N GLY A 87 -2.12 5.95 20.89
CA GLY A 87 -3.06 4.95 21.42
C GLY A 87 -4.55 5.32 21.35
N GLY A 88 -4.93 6.34 20.56
CA GLY A 88 -6.32 6.69 20.29
C GLY A 88 -7.06 5.67 19.39
N ALA A 89 -6.31 4.94 18.57
CA ALA A 89 -6.70 3.73 17.87
C ALA A 89 -5.54 2.74 17.91
N GLU A 90 -5.82 1.45 17.69
CA GLU A 90 -4.78 0.43 17.83
C GLU A 90 -4.05 0.15 16.51
N ILE A 91 -4.67 0.49 15.37
CA ILE A 91 -4.17 0.18 14.04
C ILE A 91 -4.47 1.33 13.07
N TYR A 92 -3.55 1.66 12.15
CA TYR A 92 -3.87 2.44 10.96
C TYR A 92 -3.64 1.61 9.70
N HIS A 93 -4.35 1.95 8.63
CA HIS A 93 -4.02 1.53 7.26
C HIS A 93 -3.83 2.77 6.39
N GLY A 94 -2.67 2.92 5.76
CA GLY A 94 -2.32 4.12 5.00
C GLY A 94 -1.05 3.96 4.19
N ALA A 95 -0.39 5.08 3.90
CA ALA A 95 0.87 5.13 3.18
C ALA A 95 1.87 5.98 3.99
N GLU A 96 3.03 5.41 4.28
CA GLU A 96 4.04 6.02 5.15
C GLU A 96 4.46 7.42 4.70
N TYR A 97 4.58 7.66 3.39
CA TYR A 97 4.98 8.95 2.83
C TYR A 97 4.05 10.14 3.18
N TYR A 98 2.84 9.89 3.70
CA TYR A 98 1.94 10.95 4.19
C TYR A 98 2.50 11.58 5.46
N TRP A 99 3.36 10.84 6.17
CA TRP A 99 3.98 11.26 7.42
C TRP A 99 5.47 11.58 7.22
N GLN A 100 5.89 11.88 5.99
CA GLN A 100 7.27 12.33 5.70
C GLN A 100 7.69 13.58 6.49
N GLY A 101 6.73 14.39 6.95
CA GLY A 101 6.99 15.52 7.84
C GLY A 101 7.45 15.12 9.26
N LYS A 102 7.27 13.85 9.65
CA LYS A 102 7.81 13.27 10.90
C LYS A 102 9.21 12.71 10.68
N SER A 103 9.42 12.02 9.57
CA SER A 103 10.74 11.61 9.09
C SER A 103 10.71 11.44 7.57
N PRO A 104 11.67 12.02 6.82
CA PRO A 104 11.76 11.84 5.37
C PRO A 104 11.98 10.38 4.97
N ALA A 105 12.53 9.56 5.88
CA ALA A 105 12.78 8.13 5.64
C ALA A 105 11.50 7.33 5.36
N PHE A 106 10.32 7.79 5.81
CA PHE A 106 9.05 7.14 5.52
C PHE A 106 8.74 7.05 4.01
N ASN A 107 9.34 7.91 3.18
CA ASN A 107 9.21 7.77 1.73
C ASN A 107 9.75 6.43 1.23
N PHE A 108 10.86 5.92 1.76
CA PHE A 108 11.47 4.65 1.31
C PHE A 108 10.61 3.42 1.61
N PHE A 109 9.70 3.50 2.59
CA PHE A 109 8.79 2.42 2.97
C PHE A 109 7.43 2.49 2.28
N THR A 110 7.14 3.58 1.54
CA THR A 110 6.06 3.59 0.55
C THR A 110 6.64 3.40 -0.83
N THR A 111 7.30 4.44 -1.37
CA THR A 111 7.97 4.45 -2.66
C THR A 111 8.72 5.77 -2.85
N VAL A 112 9.69 5.76 -3.76
CA VAL A 112 10.40 6.97 -4.20
C VAL A 112 10.44 7.02 -5.73
N PRO A 113 10.53 8.23 -6.33
CA PRO A 113 10.60 8.40 -7.77
C PRO A 113 11.74 7.59 -8.42
N PHE A 114 11.42 6.85 -9.49
CA PHE A 114 12.32 5.87 -10.15
C PHE A 114 12.95 4.83 -9.21
N GLY A 115 12.28 4.55 -8.08
CA GLY A 115 12.65 3.54 -7.12
C GLY A 115 12.25 2.11 -7.51
N MET A 116 12.00 1.30 -6.49
CA MET A 116 11.68 -0.12 -6.59
C MET A 116 10.25 -0.34 -7.11
N THR A 117 10.10 -1.34 -7.97
CA THR A 117 8.81 -1.96 -8.28
C THR A 117 8.26 -2.76 -7.09
N ALA A 118 7.01 -3.21 -7.17
CA ALA A 118 6.37 -3.98 -6.11
C ALA A 118 7.14 -5.25 -5.71
N ASN A 119 7.70 -5.98 -6.68
CA ASN A 119 8.50 -7.17 -6.40
C ASN A 119 9.83 -6.82 -5.72
N GLU A 120 10.43 -5.70 -6.09
CA GLU A 120 11.74 -5.28 -5.59
C GLU A 120 11.64 -4.72 -4.17
N ILE A 121 10.59 -3.92 -3.87
CA ILE A 121 10.34 -3.46 -2.49
C ILE A 121 9.96 -4.63 -1.58
N ASN A 122 9.18 -5.60 -2.08
CA ASN A 122 8.91 -6.83 -1.34
C ASN A 122 10.18 -7.60 -1.01
N ALA A 123 11.09 -7.76 -1.98
CA ALA A 123 12.37 -8.42 -1.77
C ALA A 123 13.23 -7.69 -0.72
N TRP A 124 13.29 -6.36 -0.78
CA TRP A 124 14.05 -5.55 0.18
C TRP A 124 13.47 -5.64 1.59
N ILE A 125 12.15 -5.48 1.75
CA ILE A 125 11.52 -5.51 3.07
C ILE A 125 11.63 -6.91 3.70
N TYR A 126 11.36 -7.97 2.96
CA TYR A 126 11.34 -9.34 3.52
C TYR A 126 12.73 -9.99 3.63
N HIS A 127 13.69 -9.61 2.80
CA HIS A 127 14.99 -10.29 2.71
C HIS A 127 16.21 -9.36 2.64
N GLY A 128 16.02 -8.09 2.30
CA GLY A 128 17.08 -7.08 2.20
C GLY A 128 17.31 -6.27 3.47
N GLY A 129 16.68 -6.65 4.59
CA GLY A 129 16.82 -5.96 5.89
C GLY A 129 15.93 -4.72 6.03
N GLY A 130 14.98 -4.50 5.11
CA GLY A 130 14.12 -3.33 5.12
C GLY A 130 13.12 -3.33 6.29
N GLN A 131 12.58 -4.49 6.69
CA GLN A 131 11.64 -4.56 7.81
C GLN A 131 12.29 -4.15 9.14
N GLU A 132 13.52 -4.56 9.42
CA GLU A 132 14.23 -4.21 10.65
C GLU A 132 14.49 -2.70 10.75
N LEU A 133 14.85 -2.08 9.63
CA LEU A 133 15.04 -0.64 9.54
C LEU A 133 13.71 0.13 9.67
N TRP A 134 12.63 -0.43 9.12
CA TRP A 134 11.29 0.17 9.26
C TRP A 134 10.78 0.10 10.70
N ASP A 135 11.03 -1.03 11.38
CA ASP A 135 10.74 -1.22 12.79
C ASP A 135 11.51 -0.21 13.65
N GLU A 136 12.82 -0.05 13.41
CA GLU A 136 13.66 0.91 14.14
C GLU A 136 13.17 2.36 13.98
N LEU A 137 12.81 2.75 12.75
CA LEU A 137 12.22 4.06 12.49
C LEU A 137 10.89 4.25 13.21
N SER A 138 9.98 3.29 13.06
CA SER A 138 8.60 3.41 13.53
C SER A 138 8.47 3.26 15.05
N ALA A 139 9.39 2.56 15.70
CA ALA A 139 9.44 2.43 17.14
C ALA A 139 9.63 3.78 17.86
N GLN A 140 10.28 4.76 17.22
CA GLN A 140 10.39 6.13 17.75
C GLN A 140 9.02 6.82 17.92
N PHE A 141 8.00 6.29 17.25
CA PHE A 141 6.63 6.77 17.27
C PHE A 141 5.65 5.78 17.91
N ASN A 142 6.14 4.77 18.65
CA ASN A 142 5.30 3.72 19.23
C ASN A 142 4.47 2.94 18.17
N ILE A 143 5.07 2.68 17.00
CA ILE A 143 4.42 1.94 15.90
C ILE A 143 5.21 0.67 15.53
N LYS A 144 4.49 -0.43 15.28
CA LYS A 144 4.97 -1.64 14.60
C LYS A 144 4.34 -1.72 13.20
N PRO A 145 5.11 -1.52 12.12
CA PRO A 145 4.58 -1.44 10.77
C PRO A 145 4.73 -2.77 9.98
N PHE A 146 3.86 -2.96 8.99
CA PHE A 146 3.95 -4.01 7.98
C PHE A 146 3.42 -3.54 6.63
N MET A 147 3.95 -4.09 5.53
CA MET A 147 3.29 -3.97 4.23
C MET A 147 2.00 -4.77 4.25
N ALA A 148 0.91 -4.16 3.79
CA ALA A 148 -0.41 -4.79 3.76
C ALA A 148 -1.16 -4.56 2.44
N SER A 149 -0.59 -3.84 1.48
CA SER A 149 -1.16 -3.66 0.14
C SER A 149 -0.09 -3.07 -0.78
N ASN A 150 -0.15 -3.35 -2.09
CA ASN A 150 0.70 -2.69 -3.08
C ASN A 150 -0.12 -2.43 -4.36
N THR A 151 0.05 -1.26 -4.98
CA THR A 151 -0.72 -0.90 -6.18
C THR A 151 -0.06 -1.30 -7.49
N GLY A 152 1.21 -1.74 -7.45
CA GLY A 152 2.06 -1.82 -8.63
C GLY A 152 2.42 -0.44 -9.18
N VAL A 153 3.02 -0.41 -10.37
CA VAL A 153 3.41 0.84 -11.04
C VAL A 153 2.18 1.71 -11.27
N GLN A 154 2.22 2.92 -10.75
CA GLN A 154 1.13 3.89 -10.93
C GLN A 154 1.18 4.60 -12.29
N MET A 155 0.11 5.32 -12.60
CA MET A 155 0.02 6.22 -13.76
C MET A 155 0.60 7.60 -13.44
N GLY A 156 1.03 8.33 -14.47
CA GLY A 156 1.63 9.67 -14.37
C GLY A 156 0.67 10.81 -14.04
N GLY A 157 -0.62 10.51 -13.93
CA GLY A 157 -1.66 11.44 -13.50
C GLY A 157 -2.52 12.00 -14.62
N TRP A 158 -3.58 12.70 -14.18
CA TRP A 158 -4.60 13.36 -14.98
C TRP A 158 -4.30 14.84 -15.11
N PHE A 159 -4.40 15.34 -16.34
CA PHE A 159 -4.13 16.74 -16.67
C PHE A 159 -5.28 17.30 -17.48
N ARG A 160 -5.71 18.53 -17.14
CA ARG A 160 -6.73 19.25 -17.91
C ARG A 160 -6.23 19.72 -19.27
N LYS A 161 -4.91 19.91 -19.40
CA LYS A 161 -4.22 20.34 -20.61
C LYS A 161 -3.13 19.34 -20.97
N GLU A 162 -2.78 19.29 -22.25
CA GLU A 162 -1.66 18.49 -22.72
C GLU A 162 -0.33 19.02 -22.18
N ILE A 163 0.54 18.12 -21.77
CA ILE A 163 1.93 18.38 -21.35
C ILE A 163 2.86 17.89 -22.45
N LYS A 164 3.63 18.79 -23.05
CA LYS A 164 4.55 18.49 -24.17
C LYS A 164 6.01 18.73 -23.80
N THR A 165 6.25 19.76 -22.99
CA THR A 165 7.57 20.29 -22.68
C THR A 165 7.72 20.55 -21.18
N LEU A 166 8.95 20.81 -20.74
CA LEU A 166 9.21 21.18 -19.34
C LEU A 166 8.53 22.50 -18.92
N GLU A 167 8.27 23.40 -19.87
CA GLU A 167 7.62 24.69 -19.59
C GLU A 167 6.17 24.51 -19.10
N ASP A 168 5.50 23.44 -19.54
CA ASP A 168 4.09 23.16 -19.20
C ASP A 168 3.89 22.85 -17.70
N PHE A 169 4.97 22.58 -16.95
CA PHE A 169 4.92 22.38 -15.51
C PHE A 169 5.01 23.68 -14.71
N LYS A 170 5.50 24.78 -15.29
CA LYS A 170 5.67 26.03 -14.54
C LYS A 170 4.32 26.63 -14.16
N GLY A 171 4.12 26.83 -12.87
CA GLY A 171 2.87 27.31 -12.30
C GLY A 171 1.73 26.29 -12.30
N LEU A 172 1.96 25.06 -12.78
CA LEU A 172 0.95 24.00 -12.79
C LEU A 172 0.55 23.67 -11.35
N ARG A 173 -0.72 23.86 -11.01
CA ARG A 173 -1.25 23.45 -9.70
C ARG A 173 -1.57 21.96 -9.75
N ILE A 174 -0.76 21.14 -9.11
CA ILE A 174 -0.90 19.67 -9.15
C ILE A 174 -1.06 19.10 -7.76
N ARG A 175 -1.97 18.13 -7.60
CA ARG A 175 -1.94 17.26 -6.41
C ARG A 175 -0.98 16.10 -6.66
N MET A 176 0.10 16.03 -5.87
CA MET A 176 1.05 14.92 -5.87
C MET A 176 1.77 14.86 -4.50
N PRO A 177 1.61 13.78 -3.71
CA PRO A 177 2.25 13.62 -2.41
C PRO A 177 3.69 13.10 -2.56
N GLY A 178 4.33 12.83 -1.42
CA GLY A 178 5.66 12.22 -1.35
C GLY A 178 6.74 13.04 -2.05
N LEU A 179 7.81 12.36 -2.47
CA LEU A 179 8.92 12.96 -3.20
C LEU A 179 8.57 13.28 -4.67
N GLY A 180 7.52 12.68 -5.24
CA GLY A 180 6.99 13.08 -6.54
C GLY A 180 6.60 14.56 -6.56
N GLY A 181 5.89 15.02 -5.53
CA GLY A 181 5.53 16.43 -5.38
C GLY A 181 6.75 17.36 -5.31
N GLU A 182 7.86 16.89 -4.75
CA GLU A 182 9.11 17.67 -4.71
C GLU A 182 9.77 17.79 -6.08
N VAL A 183 9.79 16.72 -6.87
CA VAL A 183 10.24 16.77 -8.27
C VAL A 183 9.40 17.78 -9.07
N MET A 184 8.08 17.77 -8.87
CA MET A 184 7.19 18.72 -9.54
C MET A 184 7.47 20.17 -9.11
N ARG A 185 7.76 20.42 -7.83
CA ARG A 185 8.15 21.76 -7.34
C ARG A 185 9.45 22.26 -7.97
N ARG A 186 10.45 21.39 -8.17
CA ARG A 186 11.71 21.74 -8.86
C ARG A 186 11.52 22.08 -10.34
N LEU A 187 10.47 21.55 -10.97
CA LEU A 187 10.04 21.94 -12.32
C LEU A 187 9.23 23.24 -12.36
N GLY A 188 9.00 23.87 -11.21
CA GLY A 188 8.22 25.11 -11.10
C GLY A 188 6.72 24.92 -10.91
N ALA A 189 6.25 23.69 -10.67
CA ALA A 189 4.84 23.42 -10.37
C ALA A 189 4.51 23.78 -8.90
N ALA A 190 3.24 24.08 -8.64
CA ALA A 190 2.71 24.24 -7.29
C ALA A 190 2.10 22.91 -6.82
N ALA A 191 2.95 21.98 -6.38
CA ALA A 191 2.52 20.66 -5.92
C ALA A 191 1.97 20.70 -4.48
N VAL A 192 0.79 20.13 -4.27
CA VAL A 192 0.09 20.06 -2.98
C VAL A 192 -0.30 18.63 -2.61
N THR A 193 -0.50 18.40 -1.31
CA THR A 193 -1.06 17.15 -0.77
C THR A 193 -2.47 17.41 -0.25
N MET A 194 -3.41 16.56 -0.60
CA MET A 194 -4.79 16.54 -0.07
C MET A 194 -5.34 15.11 -0.06
N ALA A 195 -6.43 14.89 0.68
CA ALA A 195 -7.05 13.58 0.80
C ALA A 195 -7.75 13.19 -0.51
N GLY A 196 -7.81 11.89 -0.82
CA GLY A 196 -8.33 11.39 -2.10
C GLY A 196 -9.75 11.86 -2.43
N ASN A 197 -10.61 11.94 -1.41
CA ASN A 197 -12.01 12.40 -1.53
C ASN A 197 -12.16 13.89 -1.87
N GLU A 198 -11.11 14.69 -1.74
CA GLU A 198 -11.12 16.14 -2.02
C GLU A 198 -10.68 16.45 -3.46
N ILE A 199 -9.97 15.52 -4.10
CA ILE A 199 -9.28 15.72 -5.38
C ILE A 199 -10.25 16.04 -6.52
N TYR A 200 -11.33 15.26 -6.67
CA TYR A 200 -12.28 15.46 -7.77
C TYR A 200 -12.88 16.87 -7.72
N GLN A 201 -13.28 17.32 -6.53
CA GLN A 201 -13.85 18.66 -6.33
C GLN A 201 -12.80 19.75 -6.60
N ALA A 202 -11.55 19.55 -6.17
CA ALA A 202 -10.46 20.48 -6.43
C ALA A 202 -10.10 20.58 -7.93
N LEU A 203 -10.21 19.49 -8.69
CA LEU A 203 -10.08 19.51 -10.15
C LEU A 203 -11.27 20.21 -10.82
N GLN A 204 -12.49 19.85 -10.41
CA GLN A 204 -13.73 20.38 -10.98
C GLN A 204 -13.82 21.90 -10.81
N ASN A 205 -13.46 22.43 -9.64
CA ASN A 205 -13.49 23.85 -9.36
C ASN A 205 -12.23 24.61 -9.81
N GLY A 206 -11.21 23.91 -10.30
CA GLY A 206 -9.97 24.50 -10.85
C GLY A 206 -8.95 24.97 -9.81
N THR A 207 -9.13 24.61 -8.53
CA THR A 207 -8.11 24.83 -7.49
C THR A 207 -6.80 24.12 -7.84
N ILE A 208 -6.90 22.91 -8.41
CA ILE A 208 -5.81 22.19 -9.08
C ILE A 208 -6.14 21.96 -10.56
N GLU A 209 -5.11 21.86 -11.38
CA GLU A 209 -5.19 21.67 -12.83
C GLU A 209 -4.73 20.27 -13.26
N ALA A 210 -4.05 19.57 -12.37
CA ALA A 210 -3.64 18.19 -12.52
C ALA A 210 -3.71 17.46 -11.18
N THR A 211 -3.81 16.13 -11.24
CA THR A 211 -3.64 15.25 -10.08
C THR A 211 -2.98 13.98 -10.52
N GLU A 212 -2.27 13.34 -9.63
CA GLU A 212 -2.10 11.88 -9.70
C GLU A 212 -2.94 11.21 -8.60
N TRP A 213 -3.09 9.89 -8.68
CA TRP A 213 -3.64 9.12 -7.57
C TRP A 213 -3.07 7.71 -7.53
N VAL A 214 -3.50 6.81 -8.42
CA VAL A 214 -2.98 5.44 -8.47
C VAL A 214 -2.91 4.94 -9.90
N GLY A 215 -4.06 4.80 -10.55
CA GLY A 215 -4.15 3.98 -11.73
C GLY A 215 -5.57 3.79 -12.22
N PRO A 216 -5.75 3.22 -13.42
CA PRO A 216 -7.02 3.23 -14.14
C PRO A 216 -8.24 2.82 -13.30
N TRP A 217 -8.10 1.81 -12.43
CA TRP A 217 -9.22 1.31 -11.63
C TRP A 217 -9.73 2.31 -10.59
N ASN A 218 -8.82 2.85 -9.78
CA ASN A 218 -9.15 3.79 -8.73
C ASN A 218 -9.50 5.17 -9.28
N ASP A 219 -8.76 5.61 -10.28
CA ASP A 219 -8.93 6.93 -10.89
C ASP A 219 -10.28 7.04 -11.61
N MET A 220 -10.74 5.94 -12.24
CA MET A 220 -12.08 5.84 -12.79
C MET A 220 -13.15 5.84 -11.69
N ALA A 221 -12.92 5.17 -10.56
CA ALA A 221 -13.85 5.18 -9.43
C ALA A 221 -13.99 6.59 -8.81
N PHE A 222 -12.93 7.40 -8.82
CA PHE A 222 -12.99 8.81 -8.44
C PHE A 222 -13.58 9.72 -9.53
N GLY A 223 -13.69 9.24 -10.77
CA GLY A 223 -14.29 9.99 -11.88
C GLY A 223 -13.40 11.05 -12.51
N PHE A 224 -12.06 11.01 -12.32
CA PHE A 224 -11.17 12.07 -12.83
C PHE A 224 -11.28 12.29 -14.35
N HIS A 225 -11.59 11.23 -15.10
CA HIS A 225 -11.86 11.26 -16.54
C HIS A 225 -13.01 12.21 -16.95
N GLN A 226 -13.86 12.64 -16.02
CA GLN A 226 -14.96 13.58 -16.28
C GLN A 226 -14.51 15.05 -16.26
N VAL A 227 -13.35 15.33 -15.66
CA VAL A 227 -12.86 16.70 -15.41
C VAL A 227 -11.46 16.96 -15.97
N ALA A 228 -10.74 15.90 -16.37
CA ALA A 228 -9.44 15.95 -17.03
C ALA A 228 -9.39 14.93 -18.18
N GLU A 229 -8.90 15.36 -19.34
CA GLU A 229 -8.93 14.55 -20.56
C GLU A 229 -7.64 13.76 -20.83
N TYR A 230 -6.51 14.24 -20.32
CA TYR A 230 -5.19 13.66 -20.58
C TYR A 230 -4.76 12.80 -19.41
N TYR A 231 -4.38 11.56 -19.71
CA TYR A 231 -3.92 10.60 -18.70
C TYR A 231 -2.53 10.10 -19.07
N TYR A 232 -1.53 10.48 -18.26
CA TYR A 232 -0.13 10.28 -18.60
C TYR A 232 0.45 8.98 -18.04
N TRP A 233 1.45 8.43 -18.73
CA TRP A 233 2.27 7.30 -18.25
C TRP A 233 3.75 7.44 -18.64
N PRO A 234 4.66 6.76 -17.92
CA PRO A 234 4.45 6.04 -16.65
C PRO A 234 4.33 6.99 -15.44
N GLY A 235 3.84 6.47 -14.31
CA GLY A 235 3.97 7.12 -13.00
C GLY A 235 5.40 7.00 -12.50
N PHE A 236 6.23 7.98 -12.82
CA PHE A 236 7.64 8.00 -12.43
C PHE A 236 7.82 8.06 -10.90
N HIS A 237 6.84 8.65 -10.20
CA HIS A 237 6.86 8.96 -8.78
C HIS A 237 6.55 7.75 -7.90
N GLU A 238 5.74 6.79 -8.38
CA GLU A 238 5.31 5.61 -7.62
C GLU A 238 5.43 4.31 -8.44
N PRO A 239 6.65 3.75 -8.62
CA PRO A 239 6.88 2.49 -9.35
C PRO A 239 6.37 1.22 -8.64
N GLY A 240 6.10 1.28 -7.34
CA GLY A 240 5.64 0.11 -6.58
C GLY A 240 5.28 0.45 -5.14
N PRO A 241 4.35 1.37 -4.90
CA PRO A 241 4.02 1.85 -3.56
C PRO A 241 3.47 0.74 -2.68
N ALA A 242 4.26 0.42 -1.65
CA ALA A 242 3.82 -0.41 -0.54
C ALA A 242 3.00 0.43 0.43
N LEU A 243 1.76 0.01 0.66
CA LEU A 243 0.88 0.59 1.64
C LEU A 243 1.00 -0.19 2.94
N ALA A 244 0.91 0.54 4.03
CA ALA A 244 1.26 0.07 5.34
C ALA A 244 0.03 -0.14 6.21
N VAL A 245 0.14 -1.14 7.08
CA VAL A 245 -0.61 -1.22 8.33
C VAL A 245 0.36 -0.96 9.47
N GLY A 246 0.01 -0.02 10.35
CA GLY A 246 0.80 0.26 11.54
C GLY A 246 -0.01 -0.05 12.79
N PHE A 247 0.53 -0.91 13.64
CA PHE A 247 -0.05 -1.20 14.95
C PHE A 247 0.58 -0.28 15.99
N ASN A 248 -0.19 0.16 16.98
CA ASN A 248 0.41 0.69 18.20
C ASN A 248 1.34 -0.40 18.79
N LEU A 249 2.60 -0.03 19.06
CA LEU A 249 3.65 -0.99 19.39
C LEU A 249 3.39 -1.67 20.73
N ASP A 250 2.85 -0.97 21.74
CA ASP A 250 2.47 -1.58 23.01
C ASP A 250 1.36 -2.62 22.83
N VAL A 251 0.35 -2.31 22.01
CA VAL A 251 -0.74 -3.23 21.67
C VAL A 251 -0.20 -4.46 20.96
N PHE A 252 0.66 -4.27 19.96
CA PHE A 252 1.28 -5.37 19.23
C PHE A 252 2.14 -6.24 20.16
N ASN A 253 2.93 -5.63 21.04
CA ASN A 253 3.77 -6.33 22.00
C ASN A 253 2.96 -7.21 22.96
N GLY A 254 1.75 -6.78 23.34
CA GLY A 254 0.81 -7.53 24.17
C GLY A 254 0.04 -8.65 23.45
N LEU A 255 0.30 -8.91 22.16
CA LEU A 255 -0.21 -10.07 21.44
C LEU A 255 0.60 -11.33 21.78
N THR A 256 -0.06 -12.49 21.77
CA THR A 256 0.63 -13.79 21.90
C THR A 256 1.51 -14.05 20.66
N PRO A 257 2.50 -14.97 20.73
CA PRO A 257 3.30 -15.32 19.57
C PRO A 257 2.47 -15.80 18.37
N SER A 258 1.40 -16.59 18.60
CA SER A 258 0.50 -17.04 17.53
C SER A 258 -0.29 -15.89 16.92
N GLN A 259 -0.75 -14.94 17.73
CA GLN A 259 -1.44 -13.74 17.27
C GLN A 259 -0.54 -12.84 16.42
N LYS A 260 0.72 -12.64 16.83
CA LYS A 260 1.72 -11.88 16.05
C LYS A 260 1.97 -12.55 14.70
N ALA A 261 2.22 -13.86 14.69
CA ALA A 261 2.41 -14.62 13.46
C ALA A 261 1.19 -14.56 12.53
N ALA A 262 -0.03 -14.61 13.08
CA ALA A 262 -1.26 -14.48 12.30
C ALA A 262 -1.40 -13.10 11.66
N VAL A 263 -1.07 -12.02 12.40
CA VAL A 263 -1.05 -10.65 11.87
C VAL A 263 -0.03 -10.52 10.75
N GLU A 264 1.22 -10.92 10.99
CA GLU A 264 2.31 -10.84 10.00
C GLU A 264 1.97 -11.57 8.71
N ALA A 265 1.50 -12.82 8.82
CA ALA A 265 1.09 -13.62 7.67
C ALA A 265 -0.14 -13.04 6.95
N ALA A 266 -1.10 -12.47 7.68
CA ALA A 266 -2.26 -11.81 7.08
C ALA A 266 -1.85 -10.56 6.29
N CYS A 267 -0.91 -9.75 6.80
CA CYS A 267 -0.40 -8.56 6.12
C CYS A 267 0.34 -8.95 4.83
N ALA A 268 1.24 -9.94 4.90
CA ALA A 268 1.95 -10.44 3.72
C ALA A 268 1.01 -10.99 2.64
N ALA A 269 0.00 -11.78 3.04
CA ALA A 269 -1.01 -12.31 2.13
C ALA A 269 -1.84 -11.19 1.47
N GLU A 270 -2.18 -10.15 2.23
CA GLU A 270 -2.96 -9.03 1.73
C GLU A 270 -2.17 -8.12 0.78
N ASN A 271 -0.87 -7.93 1.05
CA ASN A 271 0.06 -7.24 0.16
C ASN A 271 0.10 -7.88 -1.24
N ASP A 272 0.29 -9.20 -1.30
CA ASP A 272 0.32 -9.95 -2.57
C ASP A 272 -1.04 -9.99 -3.27
N TYR A 273 -2.11 -10.29 -2.51
CA TYR A 273 -3.46 -10.36 -3.06
C TYR A 273 -3.89 -9.03 -3.69
N THR A 274 -3.61 -7.92 -3.01
CA THR A 274 -4.00 -6.59 -3.50
C THR A 274 -3.20 -6.19 -4.74
N LEU A 275 -1.92 -6.57 -4.84
CA LEU A 275 -1.14 -6.34 -6.06
C LEU A 275 -1.76 -7.07 -7.28
N ALA A 276 -2.14 -8.33 -7.10
CA ALA A 276 -2.82 -9.10 -8.15
C ALA A 276 -4.18 -8.46 -8.52
N GLU A 277 -4.93 -8.00 -7.52
CA GLU A 277 -6.20 -7.29 -7.68
C GLU A 277 -6.03 -6.02 -8.51
N PHE A 278 -5.06 -5.15 -8.16
CA PHE A 278 -4.75 -3.94 -8.92
C PHE A 278 -4.35 -4.24 -10.35
N ASN A 279 -3.46 -5.20 -10.59
CA ASN A 279 -3.02 -5.55 -11.94
C ASN A 279 -4.20 -5.97 -12.83
N TYR A 280 -5.11 -6.80 -12.32
CA TYR A 280 -6.27 -7.25 -13.08
C TYR A 280 -7.28 -6.11 -13.35
N TYR A 281 -7.66 -5.36 -12.32
CA TYR A 281 -8.68 -4.33 -12.47
C TYR A 281 -8.17 -3.07 -13.18
N ASN A 282 -6.87 -2.73 -13.05
CA ASN A 282 -6.26 -1.65 -13.84
C ASN A 282 -6.30 -2.00 -15.33
N ALA A 283 -5.99 -3.24 -15.72
CA ALA A 283 -6.06 -3.66 -17.12
C ALA A 283 -7.47 -3.50 -17.70
N LYS A 284 -8.50 -3.87 -16.93
CA LYS A 284 -9.92 -3.72 -17.35
C LYS A 284 -10.34 -2.25 -17.40
N ALA A 285 -10.08 -1.50 -16.34
CA ALA A 285 -10.48 -0.10 -16.27
C ALA A 285 -9.77 0.76 -17.33
N LEU A 286 -8.51 0.47 -17.66
CA LEU A 286 -7.80 1.14 -18.75
C LEU A 286 -8.51 0.96 -20.08
N GLN A 287 -9.00 -0.26 -20.37
CA GLN A 287 -9.78 -0.50 -21.58
C GLN A 287 -11.06 0.33 -21.59
N THR A 288 -11.82 0.37 -20.50
CA THR A 288 -13.02 1.21 -20.38
C THR A 288 -12.71 2.70 -20.54
N LEU A 289 -11.65 3.21 -19.90
CA LEU A 289 -11.23 4.61 -20.03
C LEU A 289 -10.95 5.00 -21.50
N ILE A 290 -10.29 4.12 -22.26
CA ILE A 290 -9.93 4.37 -23.65
C ILE A 290 -11.15 4.18 -24.58
N THR A 291 -11.87 3.08 -24.44
CA THR A 291 -12.88 2.67 -25.42
C THR A 291 -14.24 3.32 -25.18
N GLU A 292 -14.63 3.55 -23.93
CA GLU A 292 -15.94 4.11 -23.57
C GLU A 292 -15.82 5.60 -23.25
N HIS A 293 -14.86 5.98 -22.40
CA HIS A 293 -14.69 7.38 -21.97
C HIS A 293 -13.79 8.22 -22.88
N LYS A 294 -13.15 7.60 -23.89
CA LYS A 294 -12.32 8.28 -24.91
C LYS A 294 -11.19 9.14 -24.31
N VAL A 295 -10.64 8.71 -23.18
CA VAL A 295 -9.52 9.38 -22.52
C VAL A 295 -8.29 9.40 -23.42
N LYS A 296 -7.57 10.53 -23.43
CA LYS A 296 -6.32 10.69 -24.18
C LYS A 296 -5.17 10.10 -23.36
N LEU A 297 -4.87 8.82 -23.59
CA LEU A 297 -3.70 8.17 -23.00
C LEU A 297 -2.43 8.73 -23.66
N SER A 298 -1.58 9.38 -22.87
CA SER A 298 -0.39 10.08 -23.35
C SER A 298 0.86 9.58 -22.64
N ARG A 299 1.99 9.56 -23.34
CA ARG A 299 3.29 9.25 -22.75
C ARG A 299 4.04 10.56 -22.50
N PHE A 300 4.69 10.70 -21.35
CA PHE A 300 5.62 11.81 -21.15
C PHE A 300 6.74 11.73 -22.20
N SER A 301 7.18 12.89 -22.71
CA SER A 301 8.24 12.94 -23.71
C SER A 301 9.56 12.41 -23.14
N PRO A 302 10.48 11.92 -23.99
CA PRO A 302 11.80 11.50 -23.52
C PRO A 302 12.55 12.60 -22.76
N GLU A 303 12.39 13.87 -23.17
CA GLU A 303 12.94 15.04 -22.48
C GLU A 303 12.38 15.18 -21.07
N ILE A 304 11.05 15.11 -20.91
CA ILE A 304 10.39 15.17 -19.61
C ILE A 304 10.84 14.00 -18.71
N LEU A 305 10.89 12.78 -19.26
CA LEU A 305 11.33 11.60 -18.50
C LEU A 305 12.80 11.67 -18.09
N ALA A 306 13.66 12.24 -18.92
CA ALA A 306 15.07 12.46 -18.59
C ALA A 306 15.22 13.47 -17.43
N GLU A 307 14.46 14.57 -17.49
CA GLU A 307 14.50 15.58 -16.44
C GLU A 307 13.86 15.10 -15.13
N PHE A 308 12.73 14.38 -15.20
CA PHE A 308 12.17 13.70 -14.04
C PHE A 308 13.20 12.79 -13.39
N ARG A 309 13.95 11.99 -14.18
CA ARG A 309 14.97 11.09 -13.64
C ARG A 309 16.10 11.85 -12.96
N ARG A 310 16.60 12.93 -13.57
CA ARG A 310 17.67 13.76 -13.01
C ARG A 310 17.25 14.36 -11.68
N LEU A 311 16.11 15.06 -11.66
CA LEU A 311 15.58 15.68 -10.45
C LEU A 311 15.22 14.65 -9.38
N SER A 312 14.66 13.50 -9.77
CA SER A 312 14.38 12.41 -8.84
C SER A 312 15.63 11.92 -8.13
N ALA A 313 16.75 11.76 -8.85
CA ALA A 313 18.01 11.33 -8.24
C ALA A 313 18.46 12.31 -7.15
N GLU A 314 18.42 13.61 -7.41
CA GLU A 314 18.76 14.67 -6.44
C GLU A 314 17.82 14.66 -5.24
N VAL A 315 16.50 14.65 -5.49
CA VAL A 315 15.47 14.67 -4.44
C VAL A 315 15.57 13.46 -3.52
N VAL A 316 15.78 12.27 -4.09
CA VAL A 316 15.89 11.02 -3.33
C VAL A 316 17.19 10.97 -2.54
N GLU A 317 18.31 11.43 -3.12
CA GLU A 317 19.58 11.53 -2.41
C GLU A 317 19.49 12.50 -1.23
N GLU A 318 18.89 13.67 -1.42
CA GLU A 318 18.69 14.64 -0.34
C GLU A 318 17.79 14.10 0.77
N ALA A 319 16.66 13.46 0.42
CA ALA A 319 15.76 12.84 1.38
C ALA A 319 16.43 11.69 2.16
N GLY A 320 17.40 11.01 1.56
CA GLY A 320 18.18 9.95 2.18
C GLY A 320 19.33 10.42 3.08
N ASN A 321 19.65 11.72 3.10
CA ASN A 321 20.84 12.25 3.77
C ASN A 321 20.54 13.29 4.86
N THR A 322 19.45 13.08 5.63
CA THR A 322 19.02 14.04 6.67
C THR A 322 19.56 13.74 8.06
N ASP A 323 19.69 12.46 8.43
CA ASP A 323 20.15 11.99 9.73
C ASP A 323 20.74 10.58 9.61
N GLU A 324 21.34 10.07 10.69
CA GLU A 324 22.03 8.78 10.69
C GLU A 324 21.12 7.60 10.34
N LEU A 325 19.91 7.53 10.90
CA LEU A 325 19.00 6.43 10.63
C LEU A 325 18.46 6.51 9.20
N THR A 326 18.05 7.71 8.77
CA THR A 326 17.61 7.94 7.38
C THR A 326 18.70 7.57 6.38
N LYS A 327 19.97 7.88 6.67
CA LYS A 327 21.10 7.49 5.83
C LYS A 327 21.29 5.99 5.79
N ARG A 328 21.19 5.28 6.91
CA ARG A 328 21.25 3.81 6.94
C ARG A 328 20.13 3.18 6.11
N ILE A 329 18.90 3.72 6.22
CA ILE A 329 17.75 3.30 5.42
C ILE A 329 18.03 3.50 3.93
N TYR A 330 18.46 4.71 3.55
CA TYR A 330 18.76 5.05 2.17
C TYR A 330 19.87 4.19 1.57
N GLU A 331 20.96 3.95 2.29
CA GLU A 331 22.06 3.12 1.80
C GLU A 331 21.64 1.65 1.63
N SER A 332 20.85 1.10 2.58
CA SER A 332 20.26 -0.25 2.45
C SER A 332 19.34 -0.34 1.23
N TYR A 333 18.42 0.62 1.10
CA TYR A 333 17.49 0.71 -0.03
C TYR A 333 18.23 0.80 -1.37
N LYS A 334 19.22 1.71 -1.49
CA LYS A 334 20.01 1.93 -2.70
C LYS A 334 20.80 0.69 -3.10
N ALA A 335 21.43 0.01 -2.14
CA ALA A 335 22.15 -1.24 -2.40
C ALA A 335 21.22 -2.35 -2.91
N SER A 336 20.04 -2.51 -2.29
CA SER A 336 19.05 -3.49 -2.73
C SER A 336 18.48 -3.15 -4.11
N LEU A 337 18.17 -1.87 -4.38
CA LEU A 337 17.67 -1.42 -5.68
C LEU A 337 18.68 -1.68 -6.80
N ALA A 338 19.97 -1.45 -6.55
CA ALA A 338 21.01 -1.74 -7.53
C ALA A 338 21.05 -3.23 -7.90
N LEU A 339 21.02 -4.12 -6.90
CA LEU A 339 20.99 -5.57 -7.13
C LEU A 339 19.73 -6.00 -7.87
N SER A 340 18.57 -5.52 -7.43
CA SER A 340 17.27 -5.82 -8.05
C SER A 340 17.21 -5.39 -9.52
N ARG A 341 17.71 -4.21 -9.87
CA ARG A 341 17.70 -3.70 -11.25
C ARG A 341 18.51 -4.57 -12.21
N GLU A 342 19.66 -5.08 -11.79
CA GLU A 342 20.47 -5.98 -12.61
C GLU A 342 19.72 -7.30 -12.88
N TRP A 343 19.00 -7.82 -11.88
CA TRP A 343 18.16 -9.00 -12.05
C TRP A 343 16.93 -8.74 -12.92
N THR A 344 16.16 -7.68 -12.62
CA THR A 344 14.95 -7.28 -13.35
C THR A 344 15.23 -7.07 -14.83
N LYS A 345 16.38 -6.49 -15.18
CA LYS A 345 16.81 -6.30 -16.58
C LYS A 345 16.85 -7.63 -17.35
N ILE A 346 17.42 -8.66 -16.73
CA ILE A 346 17.62 -9.97 -17.37
C ILE A 346 16.33 -10.80 -17.35
N ALA A 347 15.61 -10.79 -16.23
CA ALA A 347 14.43 -11.60 -16.00
C ALA A 347 13.18 -10.96 -16.61
N ASP A 348 12.45 -10.17 -15.83
CA ASP A 348 11.13 -9.67 -16.22
C ASP A 348 11.19 -8.73 -17.43
N GLN A 349 12.13 -7.79 -17.46
CA GLN A 349 12.27 -6.86 -18.58
C GLN A 349 12.67 -7.61 -19.87
N GLY A 350 13.73 -8.40 -19.82
CA GLY A 350 14.20 -9.18 -20.98
C GLY A 350 13.11 -10.13 -21.51
N PHE A 351 12.35 -10.79 -20.63
CA PHE A 351 11.22 -11.61 -21.05
C PHE A 351 10.10 -10.79 -21.69
N VAL A 352 9.71 -9.65 -21.09
CA VAL A 352 8.64 -8.79 -21.62
C VAL A 352 9.01 -8.22 -22.99
N GLU A 353 10.25 -7.78 -23.17
CA GLU A 353 10.79 -7.30 -24.45
C GLU A 353 10.79 -8.41 -25.51
N ALA A 354 11.32 -9.60 -25.17
CA ALA A 354 11.31 -10.76 -26.08
C ALA A 354 9.89 -11.18 -26.48
N ARG A 355 8.95 -11.19 -25.52
CA ARG A 355 7.53 -11.49 -25.77
C ARG A 355 6.88 -10.49 -26.72
N GLN A 356 7.36 -9.24 -26.74
CA GLN A 356 6.88 -8.19 -27.64
C GLN A 356 7.60 -8.17 -29.00
N GLY A 357 8.57 -9.05 -29.22
CA GLY A 357 9.37 -9.08 -30.45
C GLY A 357 10.38 -7.95 -30.56
N VAL A 358 10.73 -7.31 -29.45
CA VAL A 358 11.85 -6.36 -29.39
C VAL A 358 13.14 -7.18 -29.38
N ALA A 359 14.10 -6.84 -30.24
CA ALA A 359 15.41 -7.48 -30.24
C ALA A 359 16.11 -7.22 -28.89
N LEU A 360 16.60 -8.27 -28.26
CA LEU A 360 17.42 -8.17 -27.06
C LEU A 360 18.87 -7.95 -27.50
N ASP A 361 19.43 -6.76 -27.21
CA ASP A 361 20.85 -6.44 -27.44
C ASP A 361 21.70 -6.75 -26.19
#